data_AF-A0A7V0X276-F1
#
_entry.id   AF-A0A7V0X276-F1
#
_cell.length_a   1.000
_cell.length_b   1.000
_cell.length_c   1.000
_cell.angle_alpha   90.00
_cell.angle_beta   90.00
_cell.angle_gamma   90.00
#
_symmetry.space_group_name_H-M   'P 1'
#
loop_
_entity.id
_entity.type
_entity.pdbx_description
1 polymer ?
#
loop_
_entity_poly.entity_id
_entity_poly.type
_entity_poly.pdbx_seq_one_letter_code
_entity_poly.pdbx_strand_id
1 'polypeptide(L)' 'MTDIAKKIKSAGMVPVAVFNRKDDALAVAGLLLENGLPLIEVTLRT' A
#
# COMPACT_ATOMS: atom_id res chain seq x y z
N MET A 1 21.50 0.36 0.03
CA MET A 1 20.03 0.26 -0.11
C MET A 1 19.41 1.57 0.33
N THR A 2 18.51 2.12 -0.48
CA THR A 2 17.73 3.32 -0.14
C THR A 2 16.82 3.06 1.07
N ASP A 3 16.39 4.12 1.76
CA ASP A 3 15.48 4.03 2.92
C ASP A 3 14.18 3.26 2.60
N ILE A 4 13.63 3.52 1.40
CA ILE A 4 12.43 2.87 0.88
C ILE A 4 12.63 1.36 0.69
N ALA A 5 13.76 0.94 0.10
CA ALA A 5 14.03 -0.48 -0.11
C ALA A 5 14.13 -1.26 1.22
N LYS A 6 14.62 -0.62 2.29
CA LYS A 6 14.63 -1.22 3.64
C LYS A 6 13.22 -1.38 4.19
N LYS A 7 12.34 -0.37 4.03
CA LYS A 7 10.95 -0.40 4.48
C LYS A 7 10.12 -1.49 3.77
N ILE A 8 10.31 -1.63 2.46
CA ILE A 8 9.66 -2.69 1.68
C ILE A 8 10.13 -4.07 2.16
N LYS A 9 11.45 -4.24 2.36
CA LYS A 9 12.01 -5.51 2.86
C LYS A 9 11.48 -5.85 4.25
N SER A 10 11.35 -4.88 5.16
CA SER A 10 10.84 -5.12 6.52
C SER A 10 9.36 -5.49 6.57
N ALA A 11 8.58 -5.05 5.58
CA ALA A 11 7.16 -5.39 5.53
C ALA A 11 6.89 -6.84 5.09
N GLY A 12 7.85 -7.51 4.45
CA GLY A 12 7.76 -8.92 4.06
C GLY A 12 6.81 -9.22 2.89
N MET A 13 5.89 -8.30 2.56
CA MET A 13 5.02 -8.36 1.40
C MET A 13 4.62 -6.97 0.90
N VAL A 14 4.15 -6.91 -0.34
CA VAL A 14 3.58 -5.70 -0.97
C VAL A 14 2.20 -6.01 -1.52
N PRO A 15 1.12 -5.54 -0.87
CA PRO A 15 -0.21 -5.60 -1.44
C PRO A 15 -0.28 -4.78 -2.73
N VAL A 16 -0.80 -5.36 -3.80
CA VAL A 16 -1.07 -4.66 -5.07
C VAL A 16 -2.56 -4.71 -5.32
N ALA A 17 -3.20 -3.55 -5.42
CA ALA A 17 -4.65 -3.47 -5.60
C ALA A 17 -5.04 -2.41 -6.63
N VAL A 18 -6.12 -2.72 -7.35
CA VAL A 18 -6.70 -1.82 -8.36
C VAL A 18 -7.89 -1.11 -7.75
N PHE A 19 -7.94 0.21 -7.87
CA PHE A 19 -9.05 1.02 -7.40
C PHE A 19 -9.65 1.85 -8.54
N ASN A 20 -10.99 1.93 -8.56
CA ASN A 20 -11.72 2.77 -9.51
C ASN A 20 -11.98 4.18 -8.97
N ARG A 21 -11.97 4.35 -7.63
CA ARG A 21 -12.19 5.63 -6.96
C ARG A 21 -11.07 5.89 -5.95
N LYS A 22 -10.65 7.14 -5.84
CA LYS A 22 -9.61 7.56 -4.89
C LYS A 22 -10.01 7.28 -3.43
N ASP A 23 -11.29 7.45 -3.10
CA ASP A 23 -11.75 7.36 -1.70
C ASP A 23 -11.69 5.90 -1.20
N ASP A 24 -11.92 4.93 -2.10
CA ASP A 24 -11.76 3.51 -1.78
C ASP A 24 -10.29 3.16 -1.51
N ALA A 25 -9.37 3.71 -2.31
CA ALA A 25 -7.93 3.52 -2.12
C ALA A 25 -7.45 4.09 -0.78
N LEU A 26 -7.94 5.27 -0.40
CA LEU A 26 -7.62 5.90 0.88
C LEU A 26 -8.18 5.11 2.07
N ALA A 27 -9.42 4.62 1.97
CA ALA A 27 -10.03 3.81 3.04
C ALA A 27 -9.25 2.52 3.27
N VAL A 28 -8.87 1.81 2.20
CA VAL A 28 -8.07 0.58 2.31
C VAL A 28 -6.66 0.84 2.83
N ALA A 29 -6.01 1.93 2.40
CA ALA A 29 -4.70 2.31 2.93
C ALA A 29 -4.76 2.57 4.45
N GLY A 30 -5.83 3.20 4.94
CA GLY A 30 -6.07 3.39 6.39
C GLY A 30 -6.14 2.06 7.14
N LEU A 31 -6.94 1.11 6.65
CA LEU A 31 -7.05 -0.22 7.26
C LEU A 31 -5.72 -0.98 7.28
N LEU A 32 -4.93 -0.89 6.21
CA LEU A 32 -3.62 -1.54 6.15
C LEU A 32 -2.65 -0.95 7.18
N LEU A 33 -2.64 0.37 7.35
CA LEU A 33 -1.84 1.03 8.37
C LEU A 33 -2.22 0.58 9.78
N GLU A 34 -3.52 0.49 10.08
CA GLU A 34 -4.03 0.01 11.38
C GLU A 34 -3.66 -1.45 11.67
N ASN A 35 -3.49 -2.28 10.63
CA ASN A 35 -3.17 -3.70 10.74
C ASN A 35 -1.67 -4.01 10.53
N GLY A 36 -0.80 -3.00 10.60
CA GLY A 36 0.66 -3.20 10.57
C GLY A 36 1.25 -3.43 9.17
N LEU A 37 0.52 -3.10 8.11
CA LEU A 37 0.98 -3.13 6.73
C LEU A 37 1.11 -1.69 6.19
N PRO A 38 2.25 -1.02 6.40
CA PRO A 38 2.39 0.41 6.10
C PRO A 38 2.68 0.70 4.63
N LEU A 39 2.20 -0.13 3.71
CA LEU A 39 2.41 0.06 2.27
C LEU A 39 1.36 -0.68 1.44
N ILE A 40 1.06 -0.10 0.28
CA ILE A 40 0.23 -0.66 -0.78
C ILE A 40 0.66 -0.05 -2.11
N GLU A 41 0.70 -0.86 -3.16
CA GLU A 41 0.77 -0.38 -4.53
C GLU A 41 -0.64 -0.19 -5.08
N VAL A 42 -0.93 1.04 -5.51
CA VAL A 42 -2.24 1.42 -6.06
C VAL A 42 -2.13 1.48 -7.57
N THR A 43 -2.83 0.57 -8.25
CA THR A 43 -3.02 0.65 -9.71
C THR A 43 -4.28 1.46 -10.01
N LEU A 44 -4.13 2.57 -10.72
CA LEU A 44 -5.26 3.33 -11.23
C LEU A 44 -5.66 2.78 -12.60
N ARG A 45 -6.94 2.42 -12.77
CA ARG A 45 -7.51 2.23 -14.11
C ARG A 45 -7.96 3.60 -14.61
N THR A 46 -7.39 4.01 -15.75
CA THR A 46 -7.87 5.17 -16.53
C THR A 46 -9.25 4.91 -17.08
#